data_AF-A0A7H0KBC2-F1
#
_entry.id   AF-A0A7H0KBC2-F1
#
_cell.length_a   1.000
_cell.length_b   1.000
_cell.length_c   1.000
_cell.angle_alpha   90.00
_cell.angle_beta   90.00
_cell.angle_gamma   90.00
#
_symmetry.space_group_name_H-M   'P 1'
#
loop_
_entity.id
_entity.type
_entity.pdbx_description
1 polymer ?
#
loop_
_entity_poly.entity_id
_entity_poly.type
_entity_poly.pdbx_seq_one_letter_code
_entity_poly.pdbx_strand_id
1 'polypeptide(L)'
;MGEVLRAAVRCITAPSLFPRELHMLADIALYADDHTGPVLDTDGTVRKAHRGYVPRLGDPKDRLGLKANLLESRLFVFTATGWLSPVDGPEHDGAYQLNVHRLQRLLDVAEAAMVSGRADTDAGEQADRELGSDFTTPPPDLSQQVDRLLVRNPAA
;
A
#
# COMPACT_ATOMS: atom_id res chain seq x y z
N MET A 1 4.38 12.41 1.33
CA MET A 1 4.76 11.43 0.28
C MET A 1 4.84 10.07 0.94
N GLY A 2 4.44 9.00 0.26
CA GLY A 2 4.08 7.67 0.80
C GLY A 2 5.22 6.81 1.36
N GLU A 3 6.20 7.40 2.04
CA GLU A 3 7.36 6.67 2.56
C GLU A 3 6.97 5.67 3.66
N VAL A 4 6.00 6.02 4.51
CA VAL A 4 5.52 5.10 5.57
C VAL A 4 4.84 3.90 4.94
N LEU A 5 3.93 4.10 3.97
CA LEU A 5 3.25 3.01 3.29
C LEU A 5 4.22 2.16 2.45
N ARG A 6 5.22 2.77 1.81
CA ARG A 6 6.28 2.03 1.11
C ARG A 6 7.07 1.14 2.07
N ALA A 7 7.51 1.70 3.20
CA ALA A 7 8.24 0.95 4.21
C ALA A 7 7.40 -0.18 4.80
N ALA A 8 6.11 0.08 5.07
CA ALA A 8 5.16 -0.94 5.49
C ALA A 8 5.11 -2.12 4.51
N VAL A 9 4.99 -1.86 3.19
CA VAL A 9 4.96 -2.94 2.18
C VAL A 9 6.27 -3.75 2.17
N ARG A 10 7.41 -3.12 2.47
CA ARG A 10 8.70 -3.83 2.55
C ARG A 10 8.87 -4.68 3.81
N CYS A 11 8.16 -4.34 4.88
CA CYS A 11 8.20 -5.08 6.15
C CYS A 11 7.34 -6.36 6.14
N ILE A 12 6.52 -6.60 5.11
CA ILE A 12 5.58 -7.72 5.07
C ILE A 12 6.01 -8.81 4.08
N THR A 13 5.44 -10.00 4.28
CA THR A 13 5.33 -11.04 3.26
C THR A 13 3.87 -11.09 2.81
N ALA A 14 3.61 -11.09 1.50
CA ALA A 14 2.25 -11.18 0.94
C ALA A 14 2.11 -12.46 0.09
N PRO A 15 1.54 -13.55 0.62
CA PRO A 15 1.36 -14.82 -0.10
C PRO A 15 0.69 -14.72 -1.48
N SER A 16 -0.21 -13.76 -1.66
CA SER A 16 -0.93 -13.46 -2.91
C SER A 16 -0.06 -12.85 -4.02
N LEU A 17 1.15 -12.39 -3.71
CA LEU A 17 2.01 -11.68 -4.65
C LEU A 17 3.36 -12.36 -4.78
N PHE A 18 3.88 -12.43 -6.01
CA PHE A 18 5.27 -12.79 -6.22
C PHE A 18 6.21 -11.69 -5.71
N PRO A 19 7.48 -12.00 -5.37
CA PRO A 19 8.44 -10.99 -4.86
C PRO A 19 8.57 -9.75 -5.75
N ARG A 20 8.49 -9.94 -7.08
CA ARG A 20 8.52 -8.84 -8.04
C ARG A 20 7.28 -7.95 -7.96
N GLU A 21 6.12 -8.53 -7.70
CA GLU A 21 4.85 -7.80 -7.56
C GLU A 21 4.79 -7.09 -6.21
N LEU A 22 5.32 -7.68 -5.14
CA LEU A 22 5.47 -7.00 -3.86
C LEU A 22 6.39 -5.77 -3.98
N HIS A 23 7.48 -5.86 -4.74
CA HIS A 23 8.32 -4.70 -5.03
C HIS A 23 7.58 -3.62 -5.83
N MET A 24 6.75 -4.02 -6.81
CA MET A 24 5.90 -3.08 -7.54
C MET A 24 4.83 -2.45 -6.63
N LEU A 25 4.25 -3.20 -5.69
CA LEU A 25 3.32 -2.67 -4.71
C LEU A 25 3.99 -1.64 -3.81
N ALA A 26 5.25 -1.85 -3.42
CA ALA A 26 6.03 -0.86 -2.67
C ALA A 26 6.29 0.40 -3.51
N ASP A 27 6.58 0.25 -4.81
CA ASP A 27 6.71 1.38 -5.73
C ASP A 27 5.39 2.16 -5.83
N ILE A 28 4.24 1.47 -5.90
CA ILE A 28 2.90 2.09 -5.91
C ILE A 28 2.63 2.82 -4.58
N ALA A 29 2.91 2.18 -3.45
CA ALA A 29 2.67 2.71 -2.12
C ALA A 29 3.45 4.02 -1.85
N LEU A 30 4.60 4.22 -2.48
CA LEU A 30 5.35 5.48 -2.42
C LEU A 30 4.55 6.70 -2.91
N TYR A 31 3.65 6.48 -3.87
CA TYR A 31 2.79 7.51 -4.43
C TYR A 31 1.45 7.62 -3.71
N ALA A 32 1.19 6.75 -2.73
CA ALA A 32 0.01 6.83 -1.90
C ALA A 32 0.16 7.94 -0.85
N ASP A 33 -0.96 8.50 -0.41
CA ASP A 33 -0.99 9.41 0.74
C ASP A 33 -0.70 8.63 2.04
N ASP A 34 0.30 9.04 2.82
CA ASP A 34 0.58 8.44 4.15
C ASP A 34 -0.41 8.88 5.25
N HIS A 35 -1.15 9.95 5.01
CA HIS A 35 -2.01 10.58 6.01
C HIS A 35 -3.31 11.08 5.41
N THR A 36 -4.29 11.29 6.28
CA THR A 36 -5.56 11.92 5.93
C THR A 36 -5.55 13.36 6.43
N GLY A 37 -5.79 14.34 5.56
CA GLY A 37 -5.72 15.76 5.91
C GLY A 37 -5.44 16.68 4.73
N PRO A 38 -5.35 18.00 4.94
CA PRO A 38 -5.03 18.93 3.86
C PRO A 38 -3.58 18.75 3.40
N VAL A 39 -3.37 18.63 2.09
CA VAL A 39 -2.07 18.54 1.43
C VAL A 39 -1.99 19.54 0.30
N LEU A 40 -0.84 20.21 0.18
CA LEU A 40 -0.51 21.04 -0.96
C LEU A 40 -0.02 20.14 -2.10
N ASP A 41 -0.74 20.12 -3.21
CA ASP A 41 -0.35 19.42 -4.43
C ASP A 41 0.71 20.22 -5.19
N THR A 42 1.35 19.57 -6.15
CA THR A 42 2.46 20.08 -6.97
C THR A 42 2.08 21.27 -7.84
N ASP A 43 0.80 21.45 -8.15
CA ASP A 43 0.25 22.60 -8.87
C ASP A 43 -0.11 23.77 -7.94
N GLY A 44 0.17 23.65 -6.64
CA GLY A 44 -0.11 24.68 -5.64
C GLY A 44 -1.56 24.65 -5.13
N THR A 45 -2.38 23.68 -5.53
CA THR A 45 -3.73 23.50 -5.00
C THR A 45 -3.72 22.75 -3.68
N VAL A 46 -4.66 23.05 -2.78
CA VAL A 46 -4.85 22.27 -1.56
C VAL A 46 -5.91 21.21 -1.83
N ARG A 47 -5.53 19.94 -1.75
CA ARG A 47 -6.46 18.80 -1.77
C ARG A 47 -6.54 18.16 -0.40
N LYS A 48 -7.63 17.44 -0.14
CA LYS A 48 -7.72 16.57 1.04
C LYS A 48 -7.08 15.22 0.68
N ALA A 49 -5.92 14.95 1.27
CA ALA A 49 -5.30 13.65 1.23
C ALA A 49 -6.13 12.63 2.00
N HIS A 50 -6.15 11.41 1.49
CA HIS A 50 -6.85 10.27 2.08
C HIS A 50 -5.86 9.12 2.13
N ARG A 51 -5.52 8.61 3.31
CA ARG A 51 -4.43 7.64 3.42
C ARG A 51 -4.64 6.42 2.50
N GLY A 52 -3.59 6.02 1.79
CA GLY A 52 -3.63 4.95 0.80
C GLY A 52 -4.18 5.38 -0.57
N TYR A 53 -4.64 6.62 -0.73
CA TYR A 53 -5.09 7.14 -2.03
C TYR A 53 -3.89 7.38 -2.95
N VAL A 54 -3.97 6.81 -4.15
CA VAL A 54 -2.99 6.92 -5.23
C VAL A 54 -3.65 7.72 -6.36
N PRO A 55 -3.31 9.01 -6.54
CA PRO A 55 -4.08 9.93 -7.37
C PRO A 55 -4.03 9.64 -8.88
N ARG A 56 -2.87 9.21 -9.41
CA ARG A 56 -2.69 8.99 -10.86
C ARG A 56 -1.75 7.81 -11.10
N LEU A 57 -2.32 6.62 -11.22
CA LEU A 57 -1.55 5.44 -11.58
C LEU A 57 -1.69 5.21 -13.09
N GLY A 58 -0.64 5.56 -13.87
CA GLY A 58 -0.60 5.30 -15.32
C GLY A 58 -0.73 6.51 -16.24
N ASP A 59 -0.64 7.76 -15.74
CA ASP A 59 -0.53 8.93 -16.61
C ASP A 59 0.85 8.93 -17.32
N PRO A 60 0.93 8.96 -18.67
CA PRO A 60 2.20 9.00 -19.40
C PRO A 60 3.05 10.26 -19.10
N LYS A 61 2.48 11.30 -18.49
CA LYS A 61 3.21 12.50 -18.05
C LYS A 61 3.69 12.43 -16.61
N ASP A 62 3.35 11.38 -15.86
CA ASP A 62 3.70 11.30 -14.45
C ASP A 62 5.19 11.03 -14.25
N ARG A 63 5.75 11.57 -13.16
CA ARG A 63 7.17 11.40 -12.76
C ARG A 63 7.53 9.96 -12.39
N LEU A 64 6.63 9.00 -12.60
CA LEU A 64 6.88 7.58 -12.73
C LEU A 64 7.69 7.31 -14.02
N GLY A 65 8.92 7.81 -14.08
CA GLY A 65 9.88 7.56 -15.18
C GLY A 65 10.33 6.10 -15.31
N LEU A 66 9.57 5.15 -14.79
CA LEU A 66 9.74 3.71 -14.89
C LEU A 66 8.31 3.12 -14.98
N LYS A 67 8.03 2.32 -16.01
CA LYS A 67 6.94 1.31 -16.01
C LYS A 67 5.50 1.70 -16.43
N ALA A 68 5.22 2.70 -17.25
CA ALA A 68 3.85 2.87 -17.82
C ALA A 68 3.28 1.54 -18.40
N ASN A 69 4.07 0.86 -19.26
CA ASN A 69 3.69 -0.44 -19.84
C ASN A 69 3.68 -1.62 -18.83
N LEU A 70 4.49 -1.57 -17.77
CA LEU A 70 4.61 -2.68 -16.81
C LEU A 70 3.53 -2.59 -15.72
N LEU A 71 3.17 -1.37 -15.32
CA LEU A 71 1.99 -1.09 -14.49
C LEU A 71 0.73 -1.43 -15.28
N GLU A 72 0.58 -0.98 -16.52
CA GLU A 72 -0.59 -1.31 -17.35
C GLU A 72 -0.77 -2.83 -17.52
N SER A 73 0.32 -3.59 -17.73
CA SER A 73 0.25 -5.06 -17.87
C SER A 73 0.11 -5.83 -16.56
N ARG A 74 0.28 -5.22 -15.38
CA ARG A 74 0.23 -5.91 -14.07
C ARG A 74 -0.76 -5.31 -13.08
N LEU A 75 -1.36 -4.17 -13.39
CA LEU A 75 -2.34 -3.50 -12.52
C LEU A 75 -3.53 -4.43 -12.22
N PHE A 76 -3.93 -5.23 -13.21
CA PHE A 76 -4.94 -6.27 -13.04
C PHE A 76 -4.63 -7.25 -11.92
N VAL A 77 -3.35 -7.53 -11.63
CA VAL A 77 -2.96 -8.43 -10.54
C VAL A 77 -3.34 -7.80 -9.20
N PHE A 78 -3.04 -6.52 -9.00
CA PHE A 78 -3.32 -5.84 -7.74
C PHE A 78 -4.82 -5.60 -7.51
N THR A 79 -5.59 -5.37 -8.58
CA THR A 79 -7.05 -5.27 -8.47
C THR A 79 -7.68 -6.65 -8.29
N ALA A 80 -7.26 -7.67 -9.03
CA ALA A 80 -7.80 -9.03 -8.90
C ALA A 80 -7.45 -9.71 -7.57
N THR A 81 -6.32 -9.32 -6.95
CA THR A 81 -5.92 -9.82 -5.63
C THR A 81 -6.45 -8.96 -4.49
N GLY A 82 -7.06 -7.80 -4.74
CA GLY A 82 -7.63 -6.96 -3.68
C GLY A 82 -6.62 -6.07 -2.94
N TRP A 83 -5.45 -5.81 -3.55
CA TRP A 83 -4.46 -4.86 -3.03
C TRP A 83 -4.78 -3.41 -3.42
N LEU A 84 -5.43 -3.22 -4.56
CA LEU A 84 -5.90 -1.94 -5.05
C LEU A 84 -7.38 -2.01 -5.41
N SER A 85 -8.13 -0.97 -5.05
CA SER A 85 -9.50 -0.76 -5.54
C SER A 85 -9.56 0.55 -6.34
N PRO A 86 -10.18 0.58 -7.53
CA PRO A 86 -10.45 1.85 -8.22
C PRO A 86 -11.26 2.80 -7.33
N VAL A 87 -11.00 4.09 -7.44
CA VAL A 87 -11.80 5.11 -6.76
C VAL A 87 -12.82 5.66 -7.75
N ASP A 88 -14.11 5.54 -7.41
CA ASP A 88 -15.20 6.00 -8.27
C ASP A 88 -15.28 7.53 -8.32
N GLY A 89 -15.58 8.08 -9.50
CA GLY A 89 -15.84 9.51 -9.71
C GLY A 89 -14.95 10.11 -10.81
N PRO A 90 -15.47 11.03 -11.65
CA PRO A 90 -14.69 11.64 -12.73
C PRO A 90 -13.48 12.46 -12.23
N GLU A 91 -13.53 12.98 -11.01
CA GLU A 91 -12.43 13.67 -10.34
C GLU A 91 -11.30 12.73 -9.87
N HIS A 92 -11.54 11.42 -9.93
CA HIS A 92 -10.64 10.36 -9.50
C HIS A 92 -10.23 9.46 -10.67
N ASP A 93 -10.33 9.96 -11.91
CA ASP A 93 -9.93 9.19 -13.09
C ASP A 93 -8.47 8.73 -12.99
N GLY A 94 -8.26 7.42 -13.11
CA GLY A 94 -6.96 6.78 -12.92
C GLY A 94 -6.46 6.66 -11.47
N ALA A 95 -7.32 6.95 -10.48
CA ALA A 95 -6.97 6.86 -9.07
C ALA A 95 -7.34 5.50 -8.44
N TYR A 96 -6.53 5.07 -7.49
CA TYR A 96 -6.71 3.82 -6.76
C TYR A 96 -6.58 4.03 -5.26
N GLN A 97 -7.25 3.18 -4.49
CA GLN A 97 -7.10 3.06 -3.05
C GLN A 97 -6.27 1.81 -2.72
N LEU A 98 -5.17 1.99 -2.00
CA LEU A 98 -4.37 0.91 -1.42
C LEU A 98 -5.12 0.26 -0.24
N ASN A 99 -5.08 -1.07 -0.17
CA ASN A 99 -5.65 -1.83 0.94
C ASN A 99 -4.77 -1.73 2.21
N VAL A 100 -4.89 -0.60 2.92
CA VAL A 100 -4.12 -0.32 4.14
C VAL A 100 -4.52 -1.23 5.31
N HIS A 101 -5.78 -1.68 5.36
CA HIS A 101 -6.24 -2.62 6.39
C HIS A 101 -5.60 -3.99 6.26
N ARG A 102 -5.47 -4.50 5.04
CA ARG A 102 -4.73 -5.74 4.77
C ARG A 102 -3.25 -5.59 5.10
N LEU A 103 -2.67 -4.45 4.73
CA LEU A 103 -1.28 -4.13 5.08
C LEU A 103 -1.06 -4.16 6.60
N GLN A 104 -1.96 -3.54 7.37
CA GLN A 104 -1.96 -3.60 8.84
C GLN A 104 -1.95 -5.04 9.37
N ARG A 105 -2.86 -5.89 8.88
CA ARG A 105 -2.93 -7.29 9.33
C ARG A 105 -1.63 -8.05 9.07
N LEU A 106 -0.99 -7.81 7.93
CA LEU A 106 0.28 -8.45 7.60
C LEU A 106 1.45 -7.90 8.43
N LEU A 107 1.43 -6.62 8.77
CA LEU A 107 2.38 -6.05 9.74
C LEU A 107 2.20 -6.64 11.13
N ASP A 108 0.96 -6.89 11.57
CA ASP A 108 0.67 -7.54 12.85
C ASP A 108 1.29 -8.94 12.91
N VAL A 109 1.17 -9.72 11.82
CA VAL A 109 1.80 -11.04 11.68
C VAL A 109 3.33 -10.92 11.70
N ALA A 110 3.89 -9.95 10.99
CA ALA A 110 5.34 -9.71 10.97
C ALA A 110 5.87 -9.34 12.37
N GLU A 111 5.17 -8.45 13.10
CA GLU A 111 5.52 -8.05 14.46
C GLU A 111 5.41 -9.23 15.43
N ALA A 112 4.36 -10.04 15.33
CA ALA A 112 4.18 -11.23 16.14
C ALA A 112 5.30 -12.27 15.88
N ALA A 113 5.70 -12.47 14.63
CA ALA A 113 6.79 -13.37 14.27
C ALA A 113 8.14 -12.90 14.83
N MET A 114 8.39 -11.59 14.88
CA MET A 114 9.59 -11.04 15.51
C MET A 114 9.61 -11.26 17.02
N VAL A 115 8.45 -11.17 17.68
CA VAL A 115 8.32 -11.40 19.14
C VAL A 115 8.47 -12.88 19.48
N SER A 116 7.85 -13.77 18.70
CA SER A 116 7.87 -15.21 18.95
C SER A 116 9.12 -15.92 18.42
N GLY A 117 9.85 -15.29 17.49
CA GLY A 117 10.95 -15.90 16.76
C GLY A 117 10.52 -16.95 15.72
N ARG A 118 9.22 -17.06 15.44
CA ARG A 118 8.65 -18.07 14.53
C ARG A 118 7.63 -17.45 13.59
N ALA A 119 7.77 -17.73 12.29
CA ALA A 119 6.76 -17.39 11.30
C ALA A 119 5.52 -18.30 11.44
N ASP A 120 4.34 -17.68 11.39
CA ASP A 120 3.04 -18.35 11.34
C ASP A 120 2.48 -18.20 9.92
N THR A 121 2.67 -19.24 9.10
CA THR A 121 2.26 -19.25 7.70
C THR A 121 0.74 -19.13 7.57
N ASP A 122 -0.02 -19.82 8.41
CA ASP A 122 -1.49 -19.83 8.35
C ASP A 122 -2.05 -18.45 8.71
N ALA A 123 -1.47 -17.81 9.74
CA ALA A 123 -1.81 -16.44 10.08
C ALA A 123 -1.47 -15.45 8.95
N GLY A 124 -0.34 -15.66 8.26
CA GLY A 124 0.06 -14.87 7.09
C GLY A 124 -0.93 -15.02 5.92
N GLU A 125 -1.32 -16.25 5.57
CA GLU A 125 -2.32 -16.50 4.53
C GLU A 125 -3.69 -15.91 4.87
N GLN A 126 -4.09 -15.98 6.14
CA GLN A 126 -5.36 -15.41 6.59
C GLN A 126 -5.34 -13.87 6.59
N ALA A 127 -4.24 -13.28 7.05
CA ALA A 127 -4.05 -11.82 7.05
C ALA A 127 -4.06 -11.25 5.63
N ASP A 128 -3.52 -12.00 4.67
CA ASP A 128 -3.46 -11.63 3.27
C ASP A 128 -4.78 -11.82 2.50
N ARG A 129 -5.89 -12.22 3.13
CA ARG A 129 -7.18 -12.24 2.43
C ARG A 129 -7.76 -10.84 2.36
N GLU A 130 -8.31 -10.47 1.21
CA GLU A 130 -9.17 -9.30 1.10
C GLU A 130 -10.44 -9.52 1.93
N LEU A 131 -10.82 -8.51 2.72
CA LEU A 131 -12.07 -8.49 3.45
C LEU A 131 -12.97 -7.40 2.87
N GLY A 132 -14.29 -7.65 2.81
CA GLY A 132 -15.25 -6.67 2.27
C GLY A 132 -15.29 -5.32 3.00
N SER A 133 -14.71 -5.23 4.20
CA SER A 133 -14.58 -4.00 4.98
C SER A 133 -13.33 -3.18 4.68
N ASP A 134 -12.37 -3.73 3.93
CA ASP A 134 -11.02 -3.17 3.78
C ASP A 134 -11.01 -1.80 3.10
N PHE A 135 -11.97 -1.52 2.23
CA PHE A 135 -12.08 -0.25 1.50
C PHE A 135 -13.23 0.64 1.99
N THR A 136 -14.05 0.15 2.93
CA THR A 136 -15.24 0.87 3.42
C THR A 136 -15.04 1.54 4.77
N THR A 137 -13.94 1.22 5.46
CA THR A 137 -13.59 1.80 6.76
C THR A 137 -12.39 2.74 6.63
N PRO A 138 -12.26 3.74 7.55
CA PRO A 138 -11.11 4.65 7.49
C PRO A 138 -9.78 3.91 7.69
N PRO A 139 -8.80 4.12 6.79
CA PRO A 139 -7.52 3.42 6.83
C PRO A 139 -6.71 3.73 8.10
N PRO A 140 -6.13 2.71 8.76
CA PRO A 140 -5.39 2.88 10.01
C PRO A 140 -4.09 3.66 9.80
N ASP A 141 -3.55 4.22 10.88
CA ASP A 141 -2.23 4.87 10.87
C ASP A 141 -1.13 3.86 11.16
N LEU A 142 -0.26 3.64 10.18
CA LEU A 142 0.79 2.63 10.27
C LEU A 142 2.11 3.18 10.81
N SER A 143 2.27 4.50 10.96
CA SER A 143 3.55 5.15 11.25
C SER A 143 4.28 4.54 12.45
N GLN A 144 3.61 4.48 13.60
CA GLN A 144 4.22 3.95 14.83
C GLN A 144 4.57 2.47 14.74
N GLN A 145 3.78 1.67 14.03
CA GLN A 145 4.06 0.24 13.89
C GLN A 145 5.24 -0.01 12.95
N VAL A 146 5.27 0.70 11.81
CA VAL A 146 6.38 0.65 10.86
C VAL A 146 7.69 1.05 11.56
N ASP A 147 7.68 2.13 12.34
CA ASP A 147 8.86 2.55 13.10
C ASP A 147 9.37 1.45 14.04
N ARG A 148 8.48 0.79 14.79
CA ARG A 148 8.86 -0.33 15.68
C ARG A 148 9.46 -1.50 14.91
N LEU A 149 8.90 -1.84 13.74
CA LEU A 149 9.39 -2.92 12.89
C LEU A 149 10.75 -2.61 12.29
N LEU A 150 10.97 -1.39 11.79
CA LEU A 150 12.25 -0.96 11.22
C LEU A 150 13.36 -0.90 12.28
N VAL A 151 13.05 -0.47 13.51
CA VAL A 151 14.02 -0.47 14.62
C VAL A 151 14.42 -1.89 14.99
N ARG A 152 13.49 -2.86 14.93
CA ARG A 152 13.76 -4.27 15.25
C ARG A 152 14.38 -5.05 14.09
N ASN A 153 14.22 -4.57 12.85
CA ASN A 153 14.76 -5.17 11.64
C ASN A 153 15.30 -4.09 10.69
N PRO A 154 16.53 -3.60 10.90
CA PRO A 154 17.10 -2.50 10.13
C PRO A 154 17.45 -2.85 8.67
N ALA A 155 17.29 -4.12 8.27
CA ALA A 155 17.57 -4.60 6.91
C ALA A 155 16.33 -4.65 5.99
N ALA A 156 15.15 -4.24 6.48
CA ALA A 156 13.89 -4.19 5.73
C ALA A 156 13.82 -3.02 4.73
#